data_AF-A0A535M1L9-F1
#
_entry.id   AF-A0A535M1L9-F1
#
_cell.length_a   1.000
_cell.length_b   1.000
_cell.length_c   1.000
_cell.angle_alpha   90.00
_cell.angle_beta   90.00
_cell.angle_gamma   90.00
#
_symmetry.space_group_name_H-M   'P 1'
#
loop_
_entity.id
_entity.type
_entity.pdbx_description
1 polymer ?
#
loop_
_entity_poly.entity_id
_entity_poly.type
_entity_poly.pdbx_seq_one_letter_code
_entity_poly.pdbx_strand_id
1 'polypeptide(L)'
;MMRPYITRLAGELLDRVVDTPSFDVLESLAHPLPSLVICQMLGVPEELRADFDRWTTLIPHLIAPKVTPEQLEAGTRAVIEEWACVERLVDERRARPGDDLLTALIDAEEGGERLTREELIANVIFLFSAGHQTTRDSLGVGLLGMLQPRDPYAALVRDPSLAAAAAEECLRWGSVVTLSIEQAQAHVDLSGASLSPGDDVWIVLPAANRDPARFPDPDVFRLDRPPDQRHLSFSAGPHHCLGAALGRLELTVLLEVLGRRLPGAELADQELEWRDTVFFRGVRSLRIAPRG
;
A
#
# COMPACT_ATOMS: atom_id res chain seq x y z
N MET A 1 -12.74 13.46 -5.52
CA MET A 1 -13.11 13.83 -4.14
C MET A 1 -12.02 13.50 -3.12
N MET A 2 -11.24 12.43 -3.29
CA MET A 2 -10.28 11.98 -2.26
C MET A 2 -8.96 12.79 -2.15
N ARG A 3 -8.45 13.37 -3.23
CA ARG A 3 -7.17 14.12 -3.21
C ARG A 3 -7.13 15.24 -2.16
N PRO A 4 -8.13 16.14 -2.03
CA PRO A 4 -8.13 17.14 -0.96
C PRO A 4 -8.10 16.55 0.45
N TYR A 5 -8.81 15.44 0.68
CA TYR A 5 -8.78 14.74 1.96
C TYR A 5 -7.39 14.18 2.27
N ILE A 6 -6.78 13.44 1.34
CA ILE A 6 -5.44 12.88 1.50
C ILE A 6 -4.41 13.99 1.72
N THR A 7 -4.47 15.09 0.97
CA THR A 7 -3.52 16.21 1.11
C THR A 7 -3.62 16.85 2.49
N ARG A 8 -4.85 17.08 2.98
CA ARG A 8 -5.07 17.61 4.33
C ARG A 8 -4.55 16.64 5.40
N LEU A 9 -4.92 15.37 5.31
CA LEU A 9 -4.50 14.33 6.25
C LEU A 9 -2.96 14.18 6.29
N ALA A 10 -2.31 14.13 5.14
CA ALA A 10 -0.85 14.08 5.06
C ALA A 10 -0.18 15.30 5.72
N GLY A 11 -0.77 16.49 5.56
CA GLY A 11 -0.32 17.70 6.24
C GLY A 11 -0.48 17.60 7.76
N GLU A 12 -1.67 17.20 8.23
CA GLU A 12 -1.98 17.04 9.66
C GLU A 12 -1.09 15.98 10.34
N LEU A 13 -0.77 14.88 9.65
CA LEU A 13 0.15 13.86 10.13
C LEU A 13 1.59 14.40 10.21
N LEU A 14 2.04 15.12 9.19
CA LEU A 14 3.36 15.72 9.17
C LEU A 14 3.53 16.81 10.25
N ASP A 15 2.51 17.64 10.48
CA ASP A 15 2.53 18.71 11.48
C ASP A 15 2.81 18.20 12.90
N ARG A 16 2.48 16.94 13.21
CA ARG A 16 2.74 16.33 14.52
C ARG A 16 4.22 16.07 14.79
N VAL A 17 5.03 15.94 13.75
CA VAL A 17 6.41 15.43 13.85
C VAL A 17 7.46 16.33 13.20
N VAL A 18 7.05 17.33 12.42
CA VAL A 18 7.95 18.19 11.63
C VAL A 18 8.96 18.96 12.47
N ASP A 19 8.60 19.34 13.71
CA ASP A 19 9.48 20.11 14.61
C ASP A 19 10.47 19.22 15.39
N THR A 20 10.43 17.91 15.17
CA THR A 20 11.38 16.98 15.81
C THR A 20 12.69 16.92 15.02
N PRO A 21 13.85 16.68 15.68
CA PRO A 21 15.14 16.58 14.96
C PRO A 21 15.18 15.46 13.92
N SER A 22 14.40 14.39 14.15
CA SER A 22 14.13 13.31 13.21
C SER A 22 12.92 12.52 13.66
N PHE A 23 12.21 11.92 12.71
CA PHE A 23 11.05 11.06 12.97
C PHE A 23 11.02 9.89 12.00
N ASP A 24 10.33 8.80 12.37
CA ASP A 24 10.07 7.68 11.47
C ASP A 24 8.92 8.04 10.53
N VAL A 25 9.21 8.17 9.23
CA VAL A 25 8.22 8.51 8.22
C VAL A 25 7.19 7.40 8.01
N LEU A 26 7.56 6.14 8.29
CA LEU A 26 6.64 5.02 8.14
C LEU A 26 5.60 5.03 9.24
N GLU A 27 6.02 5.18 10.49
CA GLU A 27 5.11 5.25 11.64
C GLU A 27 4.27 6.53 11.61
N SER A 28 4.89 7.66 11.28
CA SER A 28 4.23 8.97 11.42
C SER A 28 3.30 9.31 10.27
N LEU A 29 3.57 8.81 9.05
CA LEU A 29 2.82 9.16 7.84
C LEU A 29 2.35 7.92 7.08
N ALA A 30 3.26 7.03 6.70
CA ALA A 30 2.98 6.00 5.69
C ALA A 30 2.09 4.85 6.18
N HIS A 31 2.08 4.61 7.50
CA HIS A 31 1.19 3.66 8.16
C HIS A 31 -0.21 4.26 8.42
N PRO A 32 -0.35 5.42 9.11
CA PRO A 32 -1.69 5.91 9.45
C PRO A 32 -2.48 6.41 8.24
N LEU A 33 -1.80 6.95 7.21
CA LEU A 33 -2.52 7.58 6.08
C LEU A 33 -3.41 6.60 5.31
N PRO A 34 -2.93 5.45 4.79
CA PRO A 34 -3.79 4.55 4.01
C PRO A 34 -4.96 4.00 4.84
N SER A 35 -4.72 3.69 6.13
CA SER A 35 -5.74 3.21 7.08
C SER A 35 -6.88 4.22 7.24
N LEU A 36 -6.54 5.49 7.45
CA LEU A 36 -7.52 6.57 7.61
C LEU A 36 -8.24 6.90 6.29
N VAL A 37 -7.55 6.79 5.14
CA VAL A 37 -8.15 7.00 3.82
C VAL A 37 -9.18 5.93 3.49
N ILE A 38 -8.88 4.64 3.73
CA ILE A 38 -9.85 3.58 3.49
C ILE A 38 -11.04 3.67 4.47
N CYS A 39 -10.79 4.05 5.74
CA CYS A 39 -11.85 4.36 6.69
C CYS A 39 -12.77 5.49 6.17
N GLN A 40 -12.20 6.56 5.62
CA GLN A 40 -12.98 7.65 5.02
C GLN A 40 -13.78 7.18 3.80
N MET A 41 -13.22 6.32 2.95
CA MET A 41 -13.90 5.78 1.78
C MET A 41 -15.06 4.86 2.13
N LEU A 42 -14.91 4.03 3.15
CA LEU A 42 -15.93 3.10 3.63
C LEU A 42 -16.95 3.76 4.57
N GLY A 43 -16.81 5.06 4.84
CA GLY A 43 -17.73 5.80 5.71
C GLY A 43 -17.63 5.43 7.19
N VAL A 44 -16.46 4.97 7.63
CA VAL A 44 -16.21 4.60 9.04
C VAL A 44 -16.25 5.85 9.94
N PRO A 45 -17.08 5.84 10.99
CA PRO A 45 -17.10 6.89 12.03
C PRO A 45 -15.72 7.13 12.65
N GLU A 46 -15.44 8.38 13.02
CA GLU A 46 -14.11 8.78 13.50
C GLU A 46 -13.69 8.02 14.76
N GLU A 47 -14.63 7.76 15.66
CA GLU A 47 -14.46 7.02 16.91
C GLU A 47 -14.02 5.57 16.72
N LEU A 48 -14.26 4.97 15.54
CA LEU A 48 -13.87 3.58 15.24
C LEU A 48 -12.53 3.49 14.51
N ARG A 49 -11.97 4.58 14.01
CA ARG A 49 -10.78 4.55 13.16
C ARG A 49 -9.54 4.02 13.87
N ALA A 50 -9.41 4.28 15.18
CA ALA A 50 -8.32 3.75 15.99
C ALA A 50 -8.39 2.22 16.14
N ASP A 51 -9.60 1.66 16.17
CA ASP A 51 -9.78 0.20 16.20
C ASP A 51 -9.40 -0.43 14.87
N PHE A 52 -9.82 0.15 13.74
CA PHE A 52 -9.39 -0.32 12.41
C PHE A 52 -7.87 -0.25 12.23
N ASP A 53 -7.24 0.84 12.66
CA ASP A 53 -5.78 0.96 12.64
C ASP A 53 -5.08 -0.15 13.47
N ARG A 54 -5.62 -0.43 14.66
CA ARG A 54 -5.14 -1.53 15.51
C ARG A 54 -5.33 -2.89 14.82
N TRP A 55 -6.50 -3.15 14.23
CA TRP A 55 -6.79 -4.43 13.56
C TRP A 55 -5.89 -4.66 12.35
N THR A 56 -5.68 -3.64 11.50
CA THR A 56 -4.75 -3.74 10.35
C THR A 56 -3.30 -4.06 10.76
N THR A 57 -2.92 -3.76 12.00
CA THR A 57 -1.60 -4.11 12.55
C THR A 57 -1.56 -5.53 13.13
N LEU A 58 -2.65 -5.99 13.77
CA LEU A 58 -2.69 -7.29 14.45
C LEU A 58 -3.00 -8.48 13.54
N ILE A 59 -3.95 -8.31 12.61
CA ILE A 59 -4.45 -9.39 11.75
C ILE A 59 -3.37 -9.99 10.84
N PRO A 60 -2.43 -9.21 10.25
CA PRO A 60 -1.38 -9.78 9.41
C PRO A 60 -0.48 -10.81 10.11
N HIS A 61 -0.41 -10.82 11.45
CA HIS A 61 0.33 -11.84 12.18
C HIS A 61 -0.23 -13.26 11.99
N LEU A 62 -1.53 -13.40 11.68
CA LEU A 62 -2.17 -14.70 11.48
C LEU A 62 -1.68 -15.46 10.24
N ILE A 63 -1.07 -14.75 9.29
CA ILE A 63 -0.52 -15.31 8.04
C ILE A 63 1.01 -15.16 7.97
N ALA A 64 1.65 -14.74 9.07
CA ALA A 64 3.09 -14.59 9.12
C ALA A 64 3.80 -15.96 9.24
N PRO A 65 4.97 -16.15 8.62
CA PRO A 65 5.73 -17.41 8.74
C PRO A 65 6.13 -17.76 10.17
N LYS A 66 6.25 -16.75 11.05
CA LYS A 66 6.56 -16.88 12.46
C LYS A 66 5.57 -16.01 13.24
N VAL A 67 4.89 -16.61 14.20
CA VAL A 67 3.91 -15.94 15.06
C VAL A 67 4.05 -16.45 16.49
N THR A 68 4.04 -15.56 17.48
CA THR A 68 4.01 -15.97 18.90
C THR A 68 2.59 -16.34 19.32
N PRO A 69 2.40 -17.15 20.39
CA PRO A 69 1.07 -17.43 20.92
C PRO A 69 0.26 -16.16 21.24
N GLU A 70 0.90 -15.13 21.76
CA GLU A 70 0.26 -13.85 22.10
C GLU A 70 -0.18 -13.09 20.84
N GLN A 71 0.63 -13.11 19.77
CA GLN A 71 0.27 -12.51 18.49
C GLN A 71 -0.90 -13.26 17.83
N LEU A 72 -0.91 -14.60 17.93
CA LEU A 72 -1.99 -15.43 17.43
C LEU A 72 -3.31 -15.15 18.15
N GLU A 73 -3.28 -15.06 19.49
CA GLU A 73 -4.45 -14.72 20.30
C GLU A 73 -4.95 -13.29 19.99
N ALA A 74 -4.05 -12.31 19.95
CA ALA A 74 -4.39 -10.93 19.65
C ALA A 74 -4.97 -10.76 18.24
N GLY A 75 -4.38 -11.40 17.23
CA GLY A 75 -4.87 -11.39 15.86
C GLY A 75 -6.23 -12.07 15.74
N THR A 76 -6.43 -13.21 16.40
CA THR A 76 -7.72 -13.93 16.38
C THR A 76 -8.83 -13.08 16.98
N ARG A 77 -8.56 -12.44 18.12
CA ARG A 77 -9.51 -11.50 18.75
C ARG A 77 -9.79 -10.31 17.84
N ALA A 78 -8.76 -9.74 17.19
CA ALA A 78 -8.92 -8.62 16.25
C ALA A 78 -9.86 -8.98 15.09
N VAL A 79 -9.74 -10.17 14.50
CA VAL A 79 -10.65 -10.64 13.44
C VAL A 79 -12.10 -10.69 13.92
N ILE A 80 -12.36 -11.22 15.12
CA ILE A 80 -13.72 -11.32 15.67
C ILE A 80 -14.30 -9.93 15.93
N GLU A 81 -13.51 -9.03 16.50
CA GLU A 81 -13.90 -7.64 16.78
C GLU A 81 -14.19 -6.86 15.49
N GLU A 82 -13.30 -6.96 14.51
CA GLU A 82 -13.44 -6.31 13.20
C GLU A 82 -14.68 -6.83 12.46
N TRP A 83 -14.87 -8.16 12.42
CA TRP A 83 -16.04 -8.77 11.80
C TRP A 83 -17.34 -8.25 12.40
N ALA A 84 -17.48 -8.31 13.72
CA ALA A 84 -18.66 -7.83 14.41
C ALA A 84 -18.87 -6.30 14.22
N CYS A 85 -17.78 -5.54 14.07
CA CYS A 85 -17.85 -4.11 13.77
C CYS A 85 -18.38 -3.85 12.35
N VAL A 86 -17.81 -4.53 11.35
CA VAL A 86 -18.22 -4.41 9.95
C VAL A 86 -19.68 -4.85 9.76
N GLU A 87 -20.12 -5.91 10.43
CA GLU A 87 -21.54 -6.32 10.43
C GLU A 87 -22.46 -5.19 10.88
N ARG A 88 -22.12 -4.51 11.99
CA ARG A 88 -22.90 -3.36 12.48
C ARG A 88 -22.89 -2.21 11.47
N LEU A 89 -21.74 -1.89 10.89
CA LEU A 89 -21.64 -0.82 9.88
C LEU A 89 -22.48 -1.14 8.64
N VAL A 90 -22.50 -2.40 8.19
CA VAL A 90 -23.36 -2.85 7.09
C VAL A 90 -24.84 -2.66 7.43
N ASP A 91 -25.27 -3.08 8.62
CA ASP A 91 -26.67 -2.95 9.05
C ASP A 91 -27.09 -1.48 9.20
N GLU A 92 -26.21 -0.64 9.74
CA GLU A 92 -26.43 0.80 9.84
C GLU A 92 -26.56 1.44 8.45
N ARG A 93 -25.71 1.07 7.49
CA ARG A 93 -25.75 1.60 6.13
C ARG A 93 -26.94 1.10 5.32
N ARG A 94 -27.44 -0.11 5.56
CA ARG A 94 -28.72 -0.57 5.00
C ARG A 94 -29.89 0.27 5.51
N ALA A 95 -29.91 0.56 6.81
CA ALA A 95 -30.97 1.39 7.39
C ALA A 95 -30.87 2.87 6.97
N ARG A 96 -29.64 3.36 6.75
CA ARG A 96 -29.33 4.76 6.42
C ARG A 96 -28.18 4.82 5.42
N PRO A 97 -28.46 4.70 4.11
CA PRO A 97 -27.46 4.79 3.05
C PRO A 97 -26.66 6.11 3.12
N GLY A 98 -25.36 6.03 2.86
CA GLY A 98 -24.44 7.16 2.80
C GLY A 98 -23.92 7.43 1.38
N ASP A 99 -23.04 8.43 1.24
CA ASP A 99 -22.26 8.67 0.02
C ASP A 99 -20.85 8.08 0.20
N ASP A 100 -20.79 6.76 0.37
CA ASP A 100 -19.56 6.01 0.66
C ASP A 100 -19.49 4.66 -0.08
N LEU A 101 -18.28 4.09 -0.12
CA LEU A 101 -18.00 2.83 -0.79
C LEU A 101 -18.78 1.67 -0.17
N LEU A 102 -19.03 1.70 1.14
CA LEU A 102 -19.78 0.65 1.81
C LEU A 102 -21.22 0.58 1.31
N THR A 103 -21.87 1.73 1.15
CA THR A 103 -23.20 1.84 0.54
C THR A 103 -23.19 1.30 -0.89
N ALA A 104 -22.20 1.68 -1.72
CA ALA A 104 -22.10 1.18 -3.09
C ALA A 104 -21.87 -0.34 -3.18
N LEU A 105 -21.16 -0.93 -2.21
CA LEU A 105 -20.97 -2.38 -2.11
C LEU A 105 -22.25 -3.11 -1.68
N ILE A 106 -23.04 -2.51 -0.77
CA ILE A 106 -24.36 -3.03 -0.38
C ILE A 106 -25.31 -3.02 -1.57
N ASP A 107 -25.38 -1.91 -2.31
CA ASP A 107 -26.25 -1.80 -3.50
C ASP A 107 -25.89 -2.86 -4.57
N ALA A 108 -24.60 -3.20 -4.70
CA ALA A 108 -24.13 -4.23 -5.62
C ALA A 108 -24.50 -5.66 -5.19
N GLU A 109 -24.69 -5.90 -3.88
CA GLU A 109 -25.21 -7.16 -3.34
C GLU A 109 -26.71 -7.31 -3.60
N GLU A 110 -27.50 -6.27 -3.35
CA GLU A 110 -28.96 -6.29 -3.50
C GLU A 110 -29.42 -6.48 -4.96
N GLY A 111 -28.54 -6.23 -5.94
CA GLY A 111 -28.71 -6.60 -7.34
C GLY A 111 -28.77 -8.11 -7.61
N GLY A 112 -28.55 -8.96 -6.60
CA GLY A 112 -28.96 -10.37 -6.56
C GLY A 112 -28.05 -11.39 -7.26
N GLU A 113 -26.98 -10.98 -7.94
CA GLU A 113 -26.13 -11.89 -8.72
C GLU A 113 -24.63 -11.88 -8.34
N ARG A 114 -24.21 -11.12 -7.32
CA ARG A 114 -22.77 -10.78 -7.18
C ARG A 114 -22.09 -11.08 -5.83
N LEU A 115 -22.76 -10.93 -4.69
CA LEU A 115 -22.17 -11.17 -3.37
C LEU A 115 -23.23 -11.71 -2.40
N THR A 116 -22.85 -12.64 -1.52
CA THR A 116 -23.61 -12.91 -0.29
C THR A 116 -23.28 -11.87 0.79
N ARG A 117 -24.03 -11.86 1.89
CA ARG A 117 -23.74 -11.00 3.04
C ARG A 117 -22.34 -11.29 3.61
N GLU A 118 -21.98 -12.55 3.75
CA GLU A 118 -20.67 -12.98 4.25
C GLU A 118 -19.56 -12.55 3.28
N GLU A 119 -19.78 -12.67 1.96
CA GLU A 119 -18.83 -12.21 0.95
C GLU A 119 -18.68 -10.68 0.95
N LEU A 120 -19.76 -9.92 1.17
CA LEU A 120 -19.69 -8.47 1.35
C LEU A 120 -18.83 -8.09 2.56
N ILE A 121 -19.09 -8.68 3.73
CA ILE A 121 -18.33 -8.41 4.96
C ILE A 121 -16.85 -8.78 4.76
N ALA A 122 -16.58 -9.95 4.20
CA ALA A 122 -15.22 -10.40 3.91
C ALA A 122 -14.50 -9.45 2.94
N ASN A 123 -15.17 -8.94 1.90
CA ASN A 123 -14.59 -7.96 0.99
C ASN A 123 -14.31 -6.63 1.69
N VAL A 124 -15.19 -6.15 2.56
CA VAL A 124 -14.97 -4.91 3.32
C VAL A 124 -13.75 -5.06 4.24
N ILE A 125 -13.63 -6.17 4.97
CA ILE A 125 -12.46 -6.50 5.79
C ILE A 125 -11.18 -6.55 4.94
N PHE A 126 -11.24 -7.22 3.78
CA PHE A 126 -10.11 -7.28 2.86
C PHE A 126 -9.67 -5.88 2.40
N LEU A 127 -10.62 -4.98 2.10
CA LEU A 127 -10.32 -3.62 1.68
C LEU A 127 -9.57 -2.81 2.76
N PHE A 128 -9.91 -2.99 4.04
CA PHE A 128 -9.17 -2.35 5.14
C PHE A 128 -7.70 -2.75 5.18
N SER A 129 -7.41 -4.04 4.96
CA SER A 129 -6.05 -4.57 5.07
C SER A 129 -5.22 -4.45 3.78
N ALA A 130 -5.84 -4.54 2.59
CA ALA A 130 -5.14 -4.73 1.32
C ALA A 130 -4.24 -3.55 0.89
N GLY A 131 -4.63 -2.32 1.22
CA GLY A 131 -3.91 -1.10 0.81
C GLY A 131 -2.91 -0.56 1.83
N HIS A 132 -2.96 -1.06 3.07
CA HIS A 132 -2.25 -0.46 4.19
C HIS A 132 -0.75 -0.72 4.13
N GLN A 133 -0.35 -1.99 4.19
CA GLN A 133 1.05 -2.36 4.22
C GLN A 133 1.79 -2.05 2.91
N THR A 134 1.14 -2.27 1.77
CA THR A 134 1.76 -2.10 0.45
C THR A 134 2.08 -0.64 0.15
N THR A 135 1.19 0.29 0.50
CA THR A 135 1.44 1.73 0.32
C THR A 135 2.52 2.23 1.28
N ARG A 136 2.45 1.80 2.56
CA ARG A 136 3.50 2.09 3.56
C ARG A 136 4.88 1.70 3.05
N ASP A 137 5.03 0.44 2.63
CA ASP A 137 6.32 -0.10 2.20
C ASP A 137 6.78 0.54 0.88
N SER A 138 5.85 0.89 -0.02
CA SER A 138 6.16 1.59 -1.29
C SER A 138 6.72 2.99 -1.05
N LEU A 139 6.16 3.75 -0.11
CA LEU A 139 6.73 5.05 0.26
C LEU A 139 8.13 4.86 0.87
N GLY A 140 8.30 3.92 1.79
CA GLY A 140 9.57 3.68 2.46
C GLY A 140 10.70 3.32 1.50
N VAL A 141 10.49 2.31 0.67
CA VAL A 141 11.49 1.87 -0.32
C VAL A 141 11.70 2.94 -1.40
N GLY A 142 10.65 3.68 -1.77
CA GLY A 142 10.75 4.82 -2.66
C GLY A 142 11.65 5.93 -2.13
N LEU A 143 11.43 6.35 -0.88
CA LEU A 143 12.24 7.38 -0.23
C LEU A 143 13.71 6.97 -0.10
N LEU A 144 14.00 5.69 0.15
CA LEU A 144 15.37 5.18 0.09
C LEU A 144 16.02 5.42 -1.29
N GLY A 145 15.32 5.05 -2.38
CA GLY A 145 15.80 5.28 -3.74
C GLY A 145 15.95 6.75 -4.10
N MET A 146 15.14 7.63 -3.50
CA MET A 146 15.20 9.07 -3.76
C MET A 146 16.26 9.80 -2.92
N LEU A 147 16.48 9.38 -1.67
CA LEU A 147 17.41 10.03 -0.73
C LEU A 147 18.84 9.46 -0.79
N GLN A 148 19.08 8.34 -1.49
CA GLN A 148 20.40 7.71 -1.75
C GLN A 148 20.63 7.45 -3.25
N PRO A 149 20.54 8.48 -4.13
CA PRO A 149 21.65 9.43 -4.30
C PRO A 149 21.23 10.91 -4.16
N ARG A 150 20.07 11.18 -3.54
CA ARG A 150 19.43 12.50 -3.31
C ARG A 150 18.97 13.25 -4.56
N ASP A 151 19.57 12.99 -5.73
CA ASP A 151 19.20 13.65 -6.99
C ASP A 151 17.70 13.54 -7.34
N PRO A 152 17.03 12.37 -7.24
CA PRO A 152 15.60 12.29 -7.50
C PRO A 152 14.76 13.12 -6.52
N TYR A 153 15.13 13.14 -5.23
CA TYR A 153 14.44 13.95 -4.25
C TYR A 153 14.62 15.45 -4.53
N ALA A 154 15.84 15.88 -4.84
CA ALA A 154 16.11 17.27 -5.21
C ALA A 154 15.39 17.72 -6.49
N ALA A 155 15.18 16.80 -7.45
CA ALA A 155 14.35 17.07 -8.62
C ALA A 155 12.87 17.28 -8.24
N LEU A 156 12.30 16.41 -7.39
CA LEU A 156 10.94 16.55 -6.88
C LEU A 156 10.73 17.85 -6.08
N VAL A 157 11.71 18.26 -5.28
CA VAL A 157 11.66 19.52 -4.52
C VAL A 157 11.61 20.73 -5.45
N ARG A 158 12.40 20.72 -6.53
CA ARG A 158 12.41 21.80 -7.54
C ARG A 158 11.12 21.84 -8.36
N ASP A 159 10.55 20.68 -8.65
CA ASP A 159 9.31 20.55 -9.42
C ASP A 159 8.37 19.50 -8.80
N PRO A 160 7.44 19.93 -7.93
CA PRO A 160 6.46 19.04 -7.33
C PRO A 160 5.51 18.38 -8.34
N SER A 161 5.44 18.83 -9.60
CA SER A 161 4.64 18.15 -10.62
C SER A 161 5.19 16.78 -11.00
N LEU A 162 6.45 16.49 -10.67
CA LEU A 162 7.09 15.19 -10.84
C LEU A 162 6.60 14.12 -9.85
N ALA A 163 5.75 14.47 -8.88
CA ALA A 163 5.32 13.53 -7.84
C ALA A 163 4.60 12.29 -8.38
N ALA A 164 3.81 12.43 -9.44
CA ALA A 164 3.15 11.29 -10.08
C ALA A 164 4.17 10.34 -10.74
N ALA A 165 5.19 10.88 -11.40
CA ALA A 165 6.27 10.09 -11.97
C ALA A 165 7.13 9.43 -10.87
N ALA A 166 7.36 10.15 -9.77
CA ALA A 166 8.04 9.61 -8.59
C ALA A 166 7.24 8.46 -7.97
N ALA A 167 5.91 8.57 -7.87
CA ALA A 167 5.07 7.49 -7.38
C ALA A 167 5.16 6.23 -8.26
N GLU A 168 5.12 6.36 -9.59
CA GLU A 168 5.32 5.21 -10.51
C GLU A 168 6.72 4.60 -10.33
N GLU A 169 7.75 5.42 -10.17
CA GLU A 169 9.12 4.91 -9.97
C GLU A 169 9.30 4.25 -8.59
N CYS A 170 8.66 4.76 -7.53
CA CYS A 170 8.58 4.08 -6.23
C CYS A 170 7.99 2.69 -6.37
N LEU A 171 6.88 2.57 -7.12
CA LEU A 171 6.19 1.31 -7.34
C LEU A 171 7.04 0.34 -8.17
N ARG A 172 7.64 0.78 -9.28
CA ARG A 172 8.50 -0.06 -10.12
C ARG A 172 9.79 -0.44 -9.42
N TRP A 173 10.57 0.54 -8.97
CA TRP A 173 11.89 0.32 -8.38
C TRP A 173 11.79 -0.43 -7.06
N GLY A 174 10.81 -0.08 -6.21
CA GLY A 174 10.62 -0.71 -4.92
C GLY A 174 10.02 -2.12 -5.01
N SER A 175 9.03 -2.30 -5.89
CA SER A 175 8.29 -3.57 -6.12
C SER A 175 8.02 -4.33 -4.83
N VAL A 176 7.25 -3.71 -3.92
CA VAL A 176 7.12 -4.20 -2.54
C VAL A 176 6.36 -5.51 -2.43
N VAL A 177 5.48 -5.83 -3.38
CA VAL A 177 4.99 -7.19 -3.56
C VAL A 177 6.04 -7.93 -4.40
N THR A 178 6.63 -8.97 -3.83
CA THR A 178 7.79 -9.65 -4.41
C THR A 178 7.40 -10.85 -5.25
N LEU A 179 6.29 -11.51 -4.90
CA LEU A 179 5.88 -12.78 -5.48
C LEU A 179 4.38 -12.82 -5.75
N SER A 180 4.02 -13.47 -6.85
CA SER A 180 2.69 -13.97 -7.15
C SER A 180 2.83 -15.44 -7.57
N ILE A 181 1.86 -16.27 -7.23
CA ILE A 181 1.88 -17.71 -7.53
C ILE A 181 0.62 -18.01 -8.33
N GLU A 182 0.80 -18.56 -9.51
CA GLU A 182 -0.28 -19.02 -10.40
C GLU A 182 -0.16 -20.52 -10.58
N GLN A 183 -1.26 -21.21 -10.88
CA GLN A 183 -1.24 -22.65 -11.12
C GLN A 183 -1.67 -22.96 -12.55
N ALA A 184 -0.87 -23.76 -13.25
CA ALA A 184 -1.20 -24.22 -14.58
C ALA A 184 -2.50 -25.05 -14.56
N GLN A 185 -3.51 -24.62 -15.32
CA GLN A 185 -4.81 -25.31 -15.44
C GLN A 185 -4.81 -26.36 -16.56
N ALA A 186 -3.85 -26.26 -17.47
CA ALA A 186 -3.68 -27.13 -18.62
C ALA A 186 -2.18 -27.23 -18.95
N HIS A 187 -1.81 -28.17 -19.80
CA HIS A 187 -0.45 -28.23 -20.34
C HIS A 187 -0.12 -26.92 -21.09
N VAL A 188 1.00 -26.29 -20.76
CA VAL A 188 1.46 -25.06 -21.43
C VAL A 188 2.98 -25.06 -21.58
N ASP A 189 3.43 -24.71 -22.79
CA ASP A 189 4.85 -24.44 -23.05
C ASP A 189 5.11 -22.94 -22.90
N LEU A 190 5.89 -22.55 -21.89
CA LEU A 190 6.16 -21.16 -21.54
C LEU A 190 7.68 -20.93 -21.45
N SER A 191 8.22 -20.08 -22.33
CA SER A 191 9.63 -19.67 -22.31
C SER A 191 10.64 -20.82 -22.24
N GLY A 192 10.34 -21.95 -22.92
CA GLY A 192 11.20 -23.14 -22.94
C GLY A 192 10.97 -24.11 -21.78
N ALA A 193 10.03 -23.84 -20.87
CA ALA A 193 9.55 -24.79 -19.87
C ALA A 193 8.22 -25.40 -20.30
N SER A 194 8.04 -26.70 -20.04
CA SER A 194 6.76 -27.41 -20.21
C SER A 194 6.12 -27.58 -18.83
N LEU A 195 4.93 -27.02 -18.64
CA LEU A 195 4.16 -27.07 -17.40
C LEU A 195 2.98 -28.03 -17.56
N SER A 196 2.74 -28.84 -16.54
CA SER A 196 1.60 -29.74 -16.42
C SER A 196 0.48 -29.12 -15.58
N PRO A 197 -0.77 -29.57 -15.72
CA PRO A 197 -1.85 -29.16 -14.82
C PRO A 197 -1.47 -29.40 -13.36
N GLY A 198 -1.62 -28.38 -12.51
CA GLY A 198 -1.24 -28.43 -11.10
C GLY A 198 0.16 -27.91 -10.78
N ASP A 199 1.01 -27.65 -11.77
CA ASP A 199 2.32 -27.03 -11.54
C ASP A 199 2.15 -25.56 -11.13
N ASP A 200 2.85 -25.17 -10.05
CA ASP A 200 2.89 -23.79 -9.58
C ASP A 200 3.95 -22.98 -10.34
N VAL A 201 3.56 -21.80 -10.80
CA VAL A 201 4.41 -20.82 -11.47
C VAL A 201 4.62 -19.63 -10.53
N TRP A 202 5.87 -19.48 -10.09
CA TRP A 202 6.28 -18.40 -9.20
C TRP A 202 6.72 -17.19 -10.02
N ILE A 203 5.98 -16.10 -9.91
CA ILE A 203 6.24 -14.85 -10.64
C ILE A 203 6.98 -13.89 -9.71
N VAL A 204 8.26 -13.66 -10.01
CA VAL A 204 9.11 -12.72 -9.26
C VAL A 204 8.92 -11.31 -9.82
N LEU A 205 7.95 -10.56 -9.27
CA LEU A 205 7.58 -9.22 -9.75
C LEU A 205 8.76 -8.22 -9.76
N PRO A 206 9.67 -8.19 -8.75
CA PRO A 206 10.83 -7.32 -8.78
C PRO A 206 11.76 -7.61 -9.96
N ALA A 207 11.91 -8.87 -10.36
CA ALA A 207 12.73 -9.23 -11.50
C ALA A 207 12.15 -8.67 -12.81
N ALA A 208 10.83 -8.81 -13.01
CA ALA A 208 10.15 -8.22 -14.16
C ALA A 208 10.24 -6.68 -14.17
N ASN A 209 10.11 -6.05 -12.99
CA ASN A 209 10.25 -4.60 -12.83
C ASN A 209 11.69 -4.09 -12.99
N ARG A 210 12.68 -4.99 -13.00
CA ARG A 210 14.10 -4.71 -13.23
C ARG A 210 14.62 -5.33 -14.53
N ASP A 211 13.75 -5.80 -15.42
CA ASP A 211 14.17 -6.39 -16.70
C ASP A 211 14.82 -5.32 -17.60
N PRO A 212 16.12 -5.45 -17.95
CA PRO A 212 16.81 -4.46 -18.79
C PRO A 212 16.28 -4.42 -20.23
N ALA A 213 15.59 -5.46 -20.71
CA ALA A 213 14.93 -5.44 -22.02
C ALA A 213 13.72 -4.50 -22.03
N ARG A 214 13.12 -4.24 -20.86
CA ARG A 214 11.97 -3.35 -20.69
C ARG A 214 12.35 -1.99 -20.11
N PHE A 215 13.27 -1.97 -19.15
CA PHE A 215 13.69 -0.80 -18.39
C PHE A 215 15.20 -0.61 -18.51
N PRO A 216 15.68 0.28 -19.40
CA PRO A 216 17.08 0.69 -19.41
C PRO A 216 17.50 1.24 -18.05
N ASP A 217 18.72 0.91 -17.61
CA ASP A 217 19.26 1.21 -16.29
C ASP A 217 18.25 0.87 -15.16
N PRO A 218 17.81 -0.39 -15.05
CA PRO A 218 16.68 -0.76 -14.22
C PRO A 218 16.90 -0.51 -12.73
N ASP A 219 18.15 -0.55 -12.28
CA ASP A 219 18.57 -0.38 -10.90
C ASP A 219 18.70 1.09 -10.48
N VAL A 220 18.70 2.02 -11.43
CA VAL A 220 18.73 3.46 -11.15
C VAL A 220 17.30 3.95 -10.89
N PHE A 221 17.10 4.69 -9.80
CA PHE A 221 15.85 5.37 -9.50
C PHE A 221 15.77 6.67 -10.30
N ARG A 222 14.79 6.82 -11.19
CA ARG A 222 14.67 7.98 -12.08
C ARG A 222 13.24 8.46 -12.25
N LEU A 223 13.05 9.78 -12.31
CA LEU A 223 11.73 10.41 -12.49
C LEU A 223 11.35 10.65 -13.95
N ASP A 224 12.28 10.40 -14.89
CA ASP A 224 12.16 10.72 -16.31
C ASP A 224 11.90 9.49 -17.19
N ARG A 225 11.43 8.39 -16.60
CA ARG A 225 11.06 7.19 -17.37
C ARG A 225 9.90 7.50 -18.32
N PRO A 226 9.90 6.96 -19.55
CA PRO A 226 8.79 7.12 -20.48
C PRO A 226 7.45 6.64 -19.88
N PRO A 227 6.35 7.38 -20.08
CA PRO A 227 5.07 7.10 -19.42
C PRO A 227 4.40 5.79 -19.88
N ASP A 228 4.84 5.20 -21.00
CA ASP A 228 4.35 3.93 -21.52
C ASP A 228 5.08 2.70 -20.93
N GLN A 229 6.13 2.90 -20.12
CA GLN A 229 6.83 1.84 -19.40
C GLN A 229 6.02 1.35 -18.19
N ARG A 230 5.04 0.49 -18.46
CA ARG A 230 4.24 -0.16 -17.42
C ARG A 230 5.06 -1.19 -16.62
N HIS A 231 4.98 -1.09 -15.30
CA HIS A 231 5.52 -2.03 -14.33
C HIS A 231 4.42 -3.00 -13.84
N LEU A 232 4.80 -4.11 -13.21
CA LEU A 232 3.91 -5.17 -12.73
C LEU A 232 3.67 -5.14 -11.21
N SER A 233 3.96 -4.02 -10.54
CA SER A 233 3.73 -3.90 -9.08
C SER A 233 2.26 -3.97 -8.67
N PHE A 234 1.35 -3.82 -9.62
CA PHE A 234 -0.09 -4.01 -9.45
C PHE A 234 -0.61 -5.29 -10.14
N SER A 235 0.29 -6.20 -10.52
CA SER A 235 -0.01 -7.38 -11.34
C SER A 235 -0.69 -7.01 -12.68
N ALA A 236 -1.34 -7.97 -13.32
CA ALA A 236 -2.06 -7.82 -14.58
C ALA A 236 -3.29 -8.74 -14.63
N GLY A 237 -4.13 -8.57 -15.66
CA GLY A 237 -5.29 -9.43 -15.89
C GLY A 237 -6.43 -9.23 -14.89
N PRO A 238 -7.26 -10.26 -14.63
CA PRO A 238 -8.42 -10.17 -13.73
C PRO A 238 -8.06 -9.79 -12.29
N HIS A 239 -6.84 -10.11 -11.85
CA HIS A 239 -6.32 -9.78 -10.53
C HIS A 239 -5.47 -8.49 -10.52
N HIS A 240 -5.55 -7.66 -11.56
CA HIS A 240 -4.95 -6.33 -11.51
C HIS A 240 -5.48 -5.58 -10.28
N CYS A 241 -4.56 -5.03 -9.49
CA CYS A 241 -4.86 -4.47 -8.17
C CYS A 241 -6.04 -3.47 -8.23
N LEU A 242 -7.09 -3.78 -7.46
CA LEU A 242 -8.27 -2.93 -7.32
C LEU A 242 -7.92 -1.54 -6.78
N GLY A 243 -6.97 -1.48 -5.83
CA GLY A 243 -6.51 -0.25 -5.19
C GLY A 243 -5.49 0.57 -5.99
N ALA A 244 -5.14 0.17 -7.22
CA ALA A 244 -4.02 0.75 -7.96
C ALA A 244 -4.15 2.27 -8.20
N ALA A 245 -5.37 2.79 -8.40
CA ALA A 245 -5.59 4.22 -8.57
C ALA A 245 -5.43 4.98 -7.23
N LEU A 246 -5.89 4.39 -6.14
CA LEU A 246 -5.80 4.98 -4.80
C LEU A 246 -4.36 4.99 -4.30
N GLY A 247 -3.64 3.86 -4.37
CA GLY A 247 -2.24 3.78 -3.95
C GLY A 247 -1.33 4.75 -4.71
N ARG A 248 -1.55 4.92 -6.02
CA ARG A 248 -0.87 5.96 -6.81
C ARG A 248 -1.15 7.37 -6.30
N LEU A 249 -2.42 7.66 -6.01
CA LEU A 249 -2.82 8.97 -5.51
C LEU A 249 -2.22 9.26 -4.14
N GLU A 250 -2.24 8.29 -3.22
CA GLU A 250 -1.66 8.41 -1.88
C GLU A 250 -0.15 8.65 -1.95
N LEU A 251 0.59 7.83 -2.71
CA LEU A 251 2.02 8.01 -2.91
C LEU A 251 2.34 9.37 -3.54
N THR A 252 1.58 9.77 -4.57
CA THR A 252 1.75 11.08 -5.22
C THR A 252 1.59 12.20 -4.21
N VAL A 253 0.51 12.20 -3.42
CA VAL A 253 0.24 13.25 -2.44
C VAL A 253 1.28 13.26 -1.32
N LEU A 254 1.68 12.10 -0.80
CA LEU A 254 2.72 11.98 0.21
C LEU A 254 4.05 12.57 -0.29
N LEU A 255 4.45 12.24 -1.52
CA LEU A 255 5.66 12.76 -2.13
C LEU A 255 5.57 14.28 -2.38
N GLU A 256 4.41 14.80 -2.84
CA GLU A 256 4.20 16.24 -2.97
C GLU A 256 4.33 16.97 -1.63
N VAL A 257 3.71 16.44 -0.57
CA VAL A 257 3.75 17.03 0.77
C VAL A 257 5.18 17.03 1.30
N LEU A 258 5.87 15.89 1.22
CA LEU A 258 7.26 15.78 1.67
C LEU A 258 8.18 16.71 0.87
N GLY A 259 8.11 16.71 -0.46
CA GLY A 259 8.98 17.55 -1.29
C GLY A 259 8.75 19.06 -1.09
N ARG A 260 7.51 19.48 -0.81
CA ARG A 260 7.19 20.90 -0.55
C ARG A 260 7.58 21.33 0.86
N ARG A 261 7.37 20.47 1.85
CA ARG A 261 7.48 20.84 3.26
C ARG A 261 8.79 20.45 3.92
N LEU A 262 9.50 19.48 3.36
CA LEU A 262 10.79 19.02 3.84
C LEU A 262 11.85 19.08 2.72
N PRO A 263 12.08 20.26 2.10
CA PRO A 263 12.94 20.37 0.91
C PRO A 263 14.38 19.88 1.12
N GLY A 264 14.86 19.83 2.36
CA GLY A 264 16.14 19.21 2.69
C GLY A 264 16.03 17.99 3.61
N ALA A 265 14.96 17.21 3.47
CA ALA A 265 14.90 15.89 4.09
C ALA A 265 16.15 15.06 3.77
N GLU A 266 16.69 14.38 4.78
CA GLU A 266 17.80 13.45 4.67
C GLU A 266 17.52 12.20 5.50
N LEU A 267 18.08 11.06 5.12
CA LEU A 267 18.03 9.86 5.96
C LEU A 267 18.80 10.11 7.26
N ALA A 268 18.15 9.82 8.38
CA ALA A 268 18.77 9.84 9.70
C ALA A 268 19.34 8.48 10.10
N ASP A 269 18.80 7.39 9.53
CA ASP A 269 19.28 6.03 9.79
C ASP A 269 20.56 5.72 8.99
N GLN A 270 21.54 5.11 9.65
CA GLN A 270 22.77 4.62 9.02
C GLN A 270 22.66 3.15 8.61
N GLU A 271 21.87 2.37 9.34
CA GLU A 271 21.61 0.95 9.08
C GLU A 271 20.10 0.73 9.00
N LEU A 272 19.66 -0.08 8.03
CA LEU A 272 18.25 -0.36 7.78
C LEU A 272 17.92 -1.77 8.22
N GLU A 273 16.87 -1.92 9.02
CA GLU A 273 16.33 -3.22 9.36
C GLU A 273 15.19 -3.59 8.39
N TRP A 274 15.37 -4.65 7.62
CA TRP A 274 14.36 -5.17 6.71
C TRP A 274 13.39 -6.10 7.43
N ARG A 275 12.15 -6.17 6.95
CA ARG A 275 11.15 -7.11 7.45
C ARG A 275 11.49 -8.53 6.99
N ASP A 276 11.29 -9.50 7.89
CA ASP A 276 11.45 -10.94 7.61
C ASP A 276 10.17 -11.49 6.96
N THR A 277 9.91 -11.11 5.71
CA THR A 277 8.71 -11.47 4.95
C THR A 277 9.05 -12.02 3.57
N VAL A 278 8.29 -13.00 3.09
CA VAL A 278 8.52 -13.65 1.79
C VAL A 278 7.84 -12.90 0.64
N PHE A 279 6.55 -12.54 0.81
CA PHE A 279 5.72 -11.91 -0.23
C PHE A 279 5.83 -10.39 -0.30
N PHE A 280 6.41 -9.78 0.73
CA PHE A 280 6.52 -8.34 0.85
C PHE A 280 7.96 -7.92 1.11
N ARG A 281 8.32 -6.73 0.66
CA ARG A 281 9.60 -6.09 0.92
C ARG A 281 9.37 -4.69 1.48
N GLY A 282 9.88 -4.46 2.68
CA GLY A 282 9.84 -3.16 3.35
C GLY A 282 10.83 -3.10 4.50
N VAL A 283 11.17 -1.89 4.91
CA VAL A 283 11.96 -1.64 6.13
C VAL A 283 11.03 -1.52 7.34
N ARG A 284 11.55 -1.87 8.52
CA ARG A 284 10.81 -1.78 9.78
C ARG A 284 10.59 -0.33 10.18
N SER A 285 11.64 0.48 10.11
CA SER A 285 11.61 1.92 10.36
C SER A 285 12.35 2.66 9.25
N LEU A 286 11.98 3.92 9.01
CA LEU A 286 12.76 4.81 8.16
C LEU A 286 12.77 6.22 8.74
N ARG A 287 13.81 6.54 9.49
CA ARG A 287 13.96 7.86 10.11
C ARG A 287 14.50 8.86 9.10
N ILE A 288 13.84 10.01 9.03
CA ILE A 288 14.28 11.16 8.25
C ILE A 288 14.47 12.37 9.14
N ALA A 289 15.46 13.19 8.81
CA ALA A 289 15.70 14.49 9.42
C ALA A 289 15.20 15.59 8.47
N PRO A 290 14.30 16.49 8.91
CA PRO A 290 13.89 17.64 8.12
C PRO A 290 15.01 18.68 8.18
N ARG A 291 16.04 18.63 7.33
CA ARG A 291 17.07 19.68 7.32
C ARG A 291 16.62 20.84 6.42
N GLY A 292 16.35 22.01 7.02
CA GLY A 292 15.97 23.24 6.34
C GLY A 292 14.77 23.91 6.97
#